data_AF-A0A970HK35-F1
#
_entry.id   AF-A0A970HK35-F1
#
_cell.length_a   1.000
_cell.length_b   1.000
_cell.length_c   1.000
_cell.angle_alpha   90.00
_cell.angle_beta   90.00
_cell.angle_gamma   90.00
#
_symmetry.space_group_name_H-M   'P 1'
#
loop_
_entity.id
_entity.type
_entity.pdbx_description
1 polymer ?
#
loop_
_entity_poly.entity_id
_entity_poly.type
_entity_poly.pdbx_seq_one_letter_code
_entity_poly.pdbx_strand_id
1 'polypeptide(L)'
;MMRYRDTGALHPDFHGTMNATLEYLGSTYGREALRAVFAATAQNVYSSIYEKIRRGDLSELIEHWRYYLDRENADYTLDVDDSGVTLTVRD
;
A
#
# COMPACT_ATOMS: atom_id res chain seq x y z
N MET A 1 -6.74 12.55 11.08
CA MET A 1 -6.70 12.75 9.61
C MET A 1 -5.50 11.98 9.10
N MET A 2 -5.72 11.01 8.19
CA MET A 2 -4.63 10.29 7.54
C MET A 2 -3.63 11.23 6.87
N ARG A 3 -2.32 10.95 7.01
CA ARG A 3 -1.24 11.75 6.41
C ARG A 3 -1.22 11.68 4.88
N TYR A 4 -1.46 10.50 4.32
CA TYR A 4 -1.36 10.19 2.88
C TYR A 4 -2.71 10.34 2.17
N ARG A 5 -3.30 11.53 2.22
CA ARG A 5 -4.64 11.79 1.68
C ARG A 5 -4.60 12.74 0.50
N ASP A 6 -3.96 12.32 -0.59
CA ASP A 6 -3.89 13.13 -1.81
C ASP A 6 -5.25 13.19 -2.52
N THR A 7 -5.77 14.39 -2.76
CA THR A 7 -7.05 14.64 -3.44
C THR A 7 -6.92 14.93 -4.94
N GLY A 8 -5.70 14.87 -5.50
CA GLY A 8 -5.42 15.12 -6.92
C GLY A 8 -6.00 14.05 -7.86
N ALA A 9 -5.81 14.22 -9.17
CA ALA A 9 -6.28 13.24 -10.15
C ALA A 9 -5.60 11.87 -9.96
N LEU A 10 -6.38 10.79 -10.10
CA LEU A 10 -5.81 9.44 -10.20
C LEU A 10 -5.20 9.24 -11.58
N HIS A 11 -4.05 8.56 -11.64
CA HIS A 11 -3.39 8.21 -12.89
C HIS A 11 -3.48 6.70 -13.10
N PRO A 12 -4.41 6.19 -13.93
CA PRO A 12 -4.62 4.75 -14.09
C PRO A 12 -3.37 3.97 -14.52
N ASP A 13 -2.54 4.55 -15.41
CA ASP A 13 -1.31 3.88 -15.88
C ASP A 13 -0.18 3.81 -14.83
N PHE A 14 -0.39 4.43 -13.65
CA PHE A 14 0.59 4.36 -12.57
C PHE A 14 0.82 2.92 -12.12
N HIS A 15 -0.25 2.11 -12.04
CA HIS A 15 -0.17 0.69 -11.69
C HIS A 15 0.68 -0.11 -12.67
N GLY A 16 0.49 0.13 -13.98
CA GLY A 16 1.29 -0.51 -15.03
C GLY A 16 2.78 -0.13 -14.95
N THR A 17 3.07 1.16 -14.75
CA THR A 17 4.44 1.66 -14.59
C THR A 17 5.12 1.10 -13.34
N MET A 18 4.39 1.02 -12.22
CA MET A 18 4.85 0.42 -10.98
C MET A 18 5.18 -1.06 -11.16
N ASN A 19 4.30 -1.83 -11.81
CA ASN A 19 4.53 -3.24 -12.07
C ASN A 19 5.81 -3.47 -12.90
N ALA A 20 5.96 -2.73 -14.01
CA ALA A 20 7.17 -2.80 -14.85
C ALA A 20 8.45 -2.43 -14.07
N THR A 21 8.37 -1.45 -13.17
CA THR A 21 9.50 -1.05 -12.32
C THR A 21 9.91 -2.18 -11.36
N LEU A 22 8.93 -2.83 -10.71
CA LEU A 22 9.20 -3.94 -9.80
C LEU A 22 9.76 -5.16 -10.55
N GLU A 23 9.26 -5.44 -11.75
CA GLU A 23 9.80 -6.50 -12.60
C GLU A 23 11.24 -6.22 -13.02
N TYR A 24 11.55 -4.98 -13.43
CA TYR A 24 12.92 -4.56 -13.73
C TYR A 24 13.85 -4.72 -12.52
N LEU A 25 13.43 -4.24 -11.34
CA LEU A 25 14.24 -4.34 -10.13
C LEU A 25 14.50 -5.79 -9.73
N GLY A 26 13.47 -6.64 -9.81
CA GLY A 26 13.57 -8.06 -9.50
C GLY A 26 14.47 -8.82 -10.46
N SER A 27 14.32 -8.59 -11.77
CA SER A 27 15.11 -9.25 -12.80
C SER A 27 16.57 -8.78 -12.84
N THR A 28 16.83 -7.51 -12.54
CA THR A 28 18.17 -6.91 -12.62
C THR A 28 18.98 -7.07 -11.34
N TYR A 29 18.35 -6.89 -10.17
CA TYR A 29 19.03 -6.83 -8.87
C TYR A 29 18.62 -7.95 -7.91
N GLY A 30 17.67 -8.80 -8.30
CA GLY A 30 17.23 -9.94 -7.51
C GLY A 30 16.29 -9.59 -6.36
N ARG A 31 15.84 -10.63 -5.67
CA ARG A 31 14.81 -10.56 -4.63
C ARG A 31 15.21 -9.71 -3.42
N GLU A 32 16.47 -9.71 -3.03
CA GLU A 32 16.93 -8.97 -1.86
C GLU A 32 16.93 -7.46 -2.11
N ALA A 33 17.24 -7.03 -3.34
CA ALA A 33 17.10 -5.63 -3.72
C ALA A 33 15.63 -5.18 -3.69
N LEU A 34 14.70 -6.00 -4.21
CA LEU A 34 13.27 -5.73 -4.09
C LEU A 34 12.82 -5.61 -2.63
N ARG A 35 13.27 -6.52 -1.77
CA ARG A 35 12.98 -6.46 -0.33
C ARG A 35 13.48 -5.16 0.30
N ALA A 36 14.70 -4.74 -0.04
CA ALA A 36 15.28 -3.49 0.47
C ALA A 36 14.47 -2.27 0.02
N VAL A 37 14.04 -2.24 -1.24
CA VAL A 37 13.17 -1.17 -1.77
C VAL A 37 11.82 -1.14 -1.04
N PHE A 38 11.14 -2.27 -0.90
CA PHE A 38 9.87 -2.32 -0.17
C PHE A 38 10.01 -1.91 1.30
N ALA A 39 11.08 -2.33 1.97
CA ALA A 39 11.36 -1.92 3.35
C ALA A 39 11.58 -0.40 3.44
N ALA A 40 12.37 0.17 2.53
CA ALA A 40 12.61 1.61 2.48
C ALA A 40 11.32 2.40 2.18
N THR A 41 10.48 1.91 1.27
CA THR A 41 9.17 2.53 0.97
C THR A 41 8.26 2.53 2.18
N ALA A 42 8.15 1.40 2.89
CA ALA A 42 7.34 1.30 4.10
C ALA A 42 7.87 2.24 5.21
N GLN A 43 9.18 2.24 5.44
CA GLN A 43 9.80 2.96 6.57
C GLN A 43 9.94 4.46 6.31
N ASN A 44 10.25 4.88 5.08
CA ASN A 44 10.57 6.28 4.78
C ASN A 44 9.40 7.02 4.15
N VAL A 45 8.69 6.40 3.19
CA VAL A 45 7.57 7.04 2.47
C VAL A 45 6.30 6.92 3.29
N TYR A 46 5.94 5.69 3.70
CA TYR A 46 4.76 5.39 4.51
C TYR A 46 5.05 5.34 6.02
N SER A 47 6.06 6.09 6.48
CA SER A 47 6.54 6.13 7.87
C SER A 47 5.43 6.18 8.94
N SER A 48 4.42 7.05 8.79
CA SER A 48 3.27 7.14 9.71
C SER A 48 2.48 5.82 9.85
N ILE A 49 2.19 5.14 8.74
CA ILE A 49 1.52 3.84 8.76
C ILE A 49 2.44 2.80 9.41
N TYR A 50 3.72 2.77 9.02
CA TYR A 50 4.70 1.84 9.57
C TYR A 50 4.83 1.95 11.10
N GLU A 51 4.97 3.17 11.62
CA GLU A 51 5.12 3.43 13.06
C GLU A 51 3.87 3.06 13.86
N LYS A 52 2.67 3.20 13.28
CA LYS A 52 1.43 2.74 13.92
C LYS A 52 1.31 1.23 13.95
N ILE A 53 1.61 0.55 12.85
CA ILE A 53 1.63 -0.91 12.80
C ILE A 53 2.60 -1.47 13.84
N ARG A 54 3.80 -0.88 14.00
CA ARG A 54 4.76 -1.26 15.04
C ARG A 54 4.23 -1.15 16.47
N ARG A 55 3.23 -0.30 16.70
CA ARG A 55 2.57 -0.10 18.00
C ARG A 55 1.29 -0.92 18.15
N GLY A 56 0.97 -1.77 17.17
CA GLY A 56 -0.27 -2.56 17.14
C GLY A 56 -1.50 -1.77 16.69
N ASP A 57 -1.31 -0.60 16.07
CA ASP A 57 -2.40 0.24 15.56
C ASP A 57 -2.51 0.11 14.03
N LEU A 58 -3.58 -0.53 13.56
CA LEU A 58 -3.87 -0.70 12.13
C LEU A 58 -4.74 0.41 11.53
N SER A 59 -5.18 1.39 12.34
CA SER A 59 -6.21 2.36 11.95
C SER A 59 -5.87 3.15 10.71
N GLU A 60 -4.62 3.62 10.58
CA GLU A 60 -4.20 4.43 9.43
C GLU A 60 -4.02 3.59 8.16
N LEU A 61 -3.59 2.33 8.29
CA LEU A 61 -3.52 1.41 7.14
C LEU A 61 -4.93 1.16 6.57
N ILE A 62 -5.90 0.93 7.46
CA ILE A 62 -7.30 0.70 7.09
C ILE A 62 -7.90 1.96 6.44
N GLU A 63 -7.68 3.13 7.03
CA GLU A 63 -8.13 4.41 6.43
C GLU A 63 -7.49 4.63 5.05
N HIS A 64 -6.21 4.29 4.90
CA HIS A 64 -5.48 4.41 3.64
C HIS A 64 -6.01 3.51 2.53
N TRP A 65 -6.21 2.22 2.83
CA TRP A 65 -6.78 1.29 1.86
C TRP A 65 -8.18 1.70 1.43
N ARG A 66 -9.08 2.00 2.38
CA ARG A 66 -10.44 2.45 2.04
C ARG A 66 -10.40 3.69 1.15
N TYR A 67 -9.62 4.69 1.54
CA TYR A 67 -9.56 5.95 0.80
C TYR A 67 -9.12 5.78 -0.66
N TYR A 68 -8.08 4.99 -0.95
CA TYR A 68 -7.60 4.83 -2.32
C TYR A 68 -8.42 3.81 -3.11
N LEU A 69 -8.82 2.68 -2.51
CA LEU A 69 -9.63 1.68 -3.20
C LEU A 69 -11.01 2.22 -3.58
N ASP A 70 -11.65 3.03 -2.72
CA ASP A 70 -12.93 3.69 -3.04
C ASP A 70 -12.76 4.67 -4.20
N ARG A 71 -11.66 5.43 -4.22
CA ARG A 71 -11.39 6.42 -5.28
C ARG A 71 -11.08 5.75 -6.62
N GLU A 72 -10.42 4.60 -6.58
CA GLU A 72 -10.12 3.78 -7.76
C GLU A 72 -11.32 2.95 -8.22
N ASN A 73 -12.45 2.97 -7.48
CA ASN A 73 -13.63 2.14 -7.72
C ASN A 73 -13.28 0.64 -7.77
N ALA A 74 -12.35 0.20 -6.92
CA ALA A 74 -11.98 -1.20 -6.81
C ALA A 74 -13.14 -2.04 -6.25
N ASP A 75 -13.27 -3.29 -6.71
CA ASP A 75 -14.14 -4.27 -6.07
C ASP A 75 -13.36 -4.97 -4.94
N TYR A 76 -13.68 -4.62 -3.69
CA TYR A 76 -12.95 -5.13 -2.53
C TYR A 76 -13.84 -5.30 -1.30
N THR A 77 -13.40 -6.17 -0.38
CA THR A 77 -13.89 -6.20 1.01
C THR A 77 -12.74 -5.95 1.97
N LEU A 78 -13.04 -5.29 3.08
CA LEU A 78 -12.09 -5.05 4.15
C LEU A 78 -12.75 -5.42 5.48
N ASP A 79 -12.38 -6.59 5.98
CA ASP A 79 -12.90 -7.21 7.19
C ASP A 79 -11.91 -6.97 8.35
N VAL A 80 -12.38 -6.39 9.44
CA VAL A 80 -11.58 -6.08 10.63
C VAL A 80 -12.16 -6.86 11.81
N ASP A 81 -11.30 -7.60 12.51
CA ASP A 81 -11.63 -8.37 13.70
C ASP A 81 -10.50 -8.31 14.74
N ASP A 82 -10.64 -9.06 15.83
CA ASP A 82 -9.67 -9.10 16.93
C ASP A 82 -8.28 -9.65 16.50
N SER A 83 -8.20 -10.37 15.38
CA SER A 83 -6.96 -10.92 14.83
C SER A 83 -6.25 -9.97 13.86
N GLY A 84 -6.94 -8.93 13.37
CA GLY A 84 -6.37 -7.89 12.52
C GLY A 84 -7.31 -7.45 11.40
N VAL A 85 -6.75 -7.30 10.21
CA VAL A 85 -7.47 -6.88 9.01
C VAL A 85 -7.19 -7.83 7.85
N THR A 86 -8.25 -8.20 7.13
CA THR A 86 -8.16 -8.92 5.86
C THR A 86 -8.70 -8.03 4.74
N LEU A 87 -7.86 -7.77 3.74
CA LEU A 87 -8.25 -7.10 2.50
C LEU A 87 -8.40 -8.16 1.40
N THR A 88 -9.59 -8.26 0.81
CA THR A 88 -9.86 -9.10 -0.36
C THR A 88 -10.15 -8.21 -1.55
N VAL A 89 -9.39 -8.36 -2.64
CA VAL A 89 -9.59 -7.63 -3.90
C VAL A 89 -10.06 -8.61 -4.96
N ARG A 90 -11.03 -8.21 -5.79
CA ARG A 90 -11.60 -9.00 -6.90
C ARG A 90 -11.18 -8.39 -8.24
N ASP A 91 -11.02 -9.27 -9.23
CA ASP A 91 -10.71 -8.92 -10.62
C ASP A 91 -11.98 -8.68 -11.45
#